data_AF-A0A0Q7A6D7-F1
#
_entry.id   AF-A0A0Q7A6D7-F1
#
_cell.length_a   1.000
_cell.length_b   1.000
_cell.length_c   1.000
_cell.angle_alpha   90.00
_cell.angle_beta   90.00
_cell.angle_gamma   90.00
#
_symmetry.space_group_name_H-M   'P 1'
#
loop_
_entity.id
_entity.type
_entity.pdbx_description
1 polymer ?
#
loop_
_entity_poly.entity_id
_entity_poly.type
_entity_poly.pdbx_seq_one_letter_code
_entity_poly.pdbx_strand_id
1 'polypeptide(L)' 'MTVSVDEIRQAMKTLARAIKTQPYGEQLWPIFERLERELKAAEDKEARLKTALEYEPKN' A
#
# COMPACT_ATOMS: atom_id res chain seq x y z
N MET A 1 -10.48 -4.12 12.05
CA MET A 1 -10.65 -3.76 10.62
C MET A 1 -9.26 -3.70 10.01
N THR A 2 -8.89 -4.67 9.17
CA THR A 2 -7.62 -4.65 8.42
C THR A 2 -7.90 -4.00 7.08
N VAL A 3 -7.21 -2.90 6.78
CA VAL A 3 -7.26 -2.24 5.48
C VAL A 3 -6.60 -3.17 4.46
N SER A 4 -7.29 -3.45 3.36
CA SER A 4 -6.81 -4.26 2.25
C SER A 4 -5.86 -3.48 1.33
N VAL A 5 -5.05 -4.19 0.55
CA VAL A 5 -4.15 -3.62 -0.46
C VAL A 5 -4.92 -2.72 -1.44
N ASP A 6 -6.11 -3.14 -1.85
CA ASP A 6 -6.94 -2.37 -2.79
C ASP A 6 -7.50 -1.09 -2.18
N GLU A 7 -7.86 -1.10 -0.91
CA GLU A 7 -8.26 0.11 -0.18
C GLU A 7 -7.10 1.11 -0.05
N ILE A 8 -5.88 0.63 0.21
CA ILE A 8 -4.67 1.49 0.24
C ILE A 8 -4.44 2.12 -1.14
N ARG A 9 -4.50 1.33 -2.22
CA ARG A 9 -4.34 1.83 -3.60
C ARG A 9 -5.41 2.85 -3.97
N GLN A 10 -6.65 2.63 -3.56
CA GLN A 10 -7.75 3.56 -3.81
C GLN A 10 -7.57 4.87 -3.03
N ALA A 11 -7.09 4.82 -1.79
CA ALA A 11 -6.72 5.99 -1.00
C ALA A 11 -5.58 6.77 -1.66
N MET A 12 -4.52 6.09 -2.10
CA MET A 12 -3.39 6.70 -2.82
C MET A 12 -3.83 7.39 -4.11
N LYS A 13 -4.71 6.75 -4.91
CA LYS A 13 -5.27 7.35 -6.14
C LYS A 13 -6.02 8.65 -5.84
N THR A 14 -6.80 8.66 -4.75
CA THR A 14 -7.55 9.83 -4.30
C THR A 14 -6.59 10.95 -3.88
N LEU A 15 -5.57 10.60 -3.10
CA LEU A 15 -4.57 11.54 -2.62
C LEU A 15 -3.70 12.11 -3.75
N ALA A 16 -3.29 11.29 -4.72
CA ALA A 16 -2.56 11.72 -5.91
C ALA A 16 -3.35 12.74 -6.74
N ARG A 17 -4.67 12.54 -6.86
CA ARG A 17 -5.55 13.53 -7.49
C ARG A 17 -5.54 14.83 -6.68
N ALA A 18 -5.72 14.76 -5.37
CA ALA A 18 -5.70 15.94 -4.50
C ALA A 18 -4.37 16.70 -4.58
N ILE A 19 -3.23 15.99 -4.56
CA ILE A 19 -1.88 16.57 -4.73
C ILE A 19 -1.80 17.37 -6.03
N LYS A 20 -2.35 16.85 -7.13
CA LYS A 20 -2.29 17.53 -8.44
C LYS A 20 -3.29 18.67 -8.61
N THR A 21 -4.44 18.62 -7.95
CA THR A 21 -5.55 19.56 -8.24
C THR A 21 -5.78 20.60 -7.16
N GLN A 22 -5.27 20.40 -5.94
CA GLN A 22 -5.53 21.29 -4.82
C GLN A 22 -4.36 22.27 -4.58
N PRO A 23 -4.63 23.53 -4.20
CA PRO A 23 -3.58 24.52 -3.91
C PRO A 23 -2.64 24.10 -2.77
N TYR A 24 -3.09 23.23 -1.88
CA TYR A 24 -2.32 22.69 -0.74
C TYR A 24 -1.73 21.30 -1.04
N GLY A 25 -1.66 20.89 -2.31
CA GLY A 25 -1.23 19.55 -2.71
C GLY A 25 0.12 19.12 -2.13
N GLU A 26 1.09 20.04 -2.06
CA GLU A 26 2.40 19.78 -1.47
C GLU A 26 2.34 19.33 0.00
N GLN A 27 1.34 19.78 0.76
CA GLN A 27 1.16 19.41 2.17
C GLN A 27 0.66 17.96 2.34
N LEU A 28 0.18 17.32 1.27
CA LEU A 28 -0.37 15.97 1.31
C LEU A 28 0.69 14.89 1.09
N TRP A 29 1.90 15.24 0.63
CA TRP A 29 3.00 14.30 0.42
C TRP A 29 3.32 13.39 1.62
N PRO A 30 3.39 13.89 2.87
CA PRO A 30 3.66 13.03 4.03
C PRO A 30 2.63 11.90 4.20
N ILE A 31 1.38 12.15 3.82
CA ILE A 31 0.31 11.13 3.85
C ILE A 31 0.50 10.15 2.69
N PHE A 32 0.87 10.63 1.51
CA PHE A 32 1.14 9.78 0.35
C PHE A 32 2.27 8.78 0.64
N GLU A 33 3.40 9.27 1.14
CA GLU A 33 4.57 8.45 1.48
C GLU A 33 4.26 7.43 2.59
N ARG A 34 3.37 7.79 3.53
CA ARG A 34 2.90 6.85 4.55
C ARG A 34 2.12 5.70 3.91
N LEU A 35 1.20 6.00 2.99
CA LEU A 35 0.45 4.98 2.27
C LEU A 35 1.35 4.09 1.41
N GLU A 36 2.42 4.62 0.81
CA GLU A 36 3.42 3.83 0.10
C GLU A 36 4.12 2.82 1.03
N ARG A 37 4.50 3.24 2.24
CA ARG A 37 5.11 2.34 3.24
C ARG A 37 4.13 1.27 3.71
N GLU A 38 2.87 1.65 3.94
CA GLU A 38 1.82 0.72 4.34
C GLU A 38 1.50 -0.30 3.24
N LEU A 39 1.43 0.15 1.98
CA LEU A 39 1.24 -0.70 0.80
C LEU A 39 2.36 -1.74 0.70
N LYS A 40 3.62 -1.29 0.75
CA LYS A 40 4.77 -2.19 0.71
C LYS A 40 4.73 -3.22 1.83
N ALA A 41 4.43 -2.80 3.06
CA ALA A 41 4.35 -3.70 4.19
C ALA A 41 3.20 -4.72 4.07
N ALA A 42 2.10 -4.36 3.40
CA ALA A 42 0.99 -5.27 3.13
C ALA A 42 1.35 -6.28 2.02
N GLU A 43 1.90 -5.81 0.91
CA GLU A 43 2.34 -6.67 -0.21
C GLU A 43 3.45 -7.64 0.24
N ASP A 44 4.41 -7.18 1.05
CA ASP A 44 5.46 -8.02 1.62
C ASP A 44 4.88 -9.14 2.51
N LYS A 45 3.82 -8.86 3.27
CA LYS A 45 3.15 -9.89 4.10
C LYS A 45 2.45 -10.93 3.23
N GLU A 46 1.71 -10.51 2.21
CA GLU A 46 1.03 -11.42 1.28
C GLU A 46 2.05 -12.29 0.54
N ALA A 47 3.15 -11.70 0.07
CA ALA A 47 4.24 -12.43 -0.58
C ALA A 47 4.84 -13.48 0.36
N ARG A 48 5.14 -13.11 1.62
CA ARG A 48 5.66 -14.05 2.63
C ARG A 48 4.70 -15.20 2.91
N LEU A 49 3.41 -14.92 3.00
CA LEU A 49 2.39 -15.96 3.19
C LEU A 49 2.32 -16.89 1.99
N LYS A 50 2.31 -16.34 0.77
CA LYS A 50 2.32 -17.12 -0.47
C LYS A 50 3.54 -18.05 -0.52
N THR A 51 4.74 -17.52 -0.25
CA THR A 51 5.97 -18.33 -0.20
C THR A 51 5.89 -19.43 0.85
N ALA A 52 5.31 -19.15 2.03
CA ALA A 52 5.14 -20.17 3.07
C ALA A 52 4.15 -21.28 2.68
N LEU A 53 3.10 -20.93 1.93
CA LEU A 53 2.09 -21.90 1.44
C LEU A 53 2.61 -22.74 0.27
N GLU A 54 3.46 -22.18 -0.59
CA GLU A 54 4.07 -22.87 -1.73
C GLU A 54 5.29 -23.71 -1.35
N TYR A 55 5.72 -23.66 -0.09
CA TYR A 55 6.86 -24.45 0.38
C TYR A 55 6.51 -25.95 0.44
N GLU A 56 7.01 -26.72 -0.52
CA GLU A 56 7.04 -28.18 -0.43
C GLU A 56 8.38 -28.65 0.16
N PRO A 57 8.38 -29.34 1.32
CA PRO A 57 9.59 -29.93 1.85
C PRO A 57 10.08 -31.05 0.92
N LYS A 58 11.34 -30.97 0.48
CA LYS A 58 11.97 -32.06 -0.26
C LYS A 58 12.21 -33.23 0.70
N ASN A 59 11.56 -34.36 0.44
CA ASN A 59 11.89 -35.66 1.02
C ASN A 59 13.25 -36.17 0.52
#